data_AF-A0A8H6XDR7-F1
#
_entry.id   AF-A0A8H6XDR7-F1
#
_cell.length_a   1.000
_cell.length_b   1.000
_cell.length_c   1.000
_cell.angle_alpha   90.00
_cell.angle_beta   90.00
_cell.angle_gamma   90.00
#
_symmetry.space_group_name_H-M   'P 1'
#
loop_
_entity.id
_entity.type
_entity.pdbx_description
1 polymer ?
#
loop_
_entity_poly.entity_id
_entity_poly.type
_entity_poly.pdbx_seq_one_letter_code
_entity_poly.pdbx_strand_id
1 'polypeptide(L)'
;MSGPGTPVNVITNSFLIKSLPTRTYYQYDVFAPADPKPQKRQRLIHALQTTVYPHVFNPRAVYDGNRLLYSSKVIDTGVYRVHGSNQNAAKDAQGWYDITISRTAGQPIVPANVNKLMLKGEATVETTTATNLLQLLLTQNKNQDSPNTGRAYYIPDGKQQLRGDGG
;
A
#
# COMPACT_ATOMS: atom_id res chain seq x y z
N MET A 1 30.87 -16.05 -37.77
CA MET A 1 31.42 -15.46 -36.53
C MET A 1 30.87 -14.04 -36.42
N SER A 2 29.93 -13.78 -35.52
CA SER A 2 29.44 -12.40 -35.28
C SER A 2 30.43 -11.68 -34.37
N GLY A 3 30.91 -10.50 -34.80
CA GLY A 3 31.79 -9.64 -34.00
C GLY A 3 31.07 -9.09 -32.75
N PRO A 4 31.81 -8.69 -31.71
CA PRO A 4 31.21 -8.13 -30.50
C PRO A 4 30.43 -6.85 -30.84
N GLY A 5 29.19 -6.76 -30.35
CA GLY A 5 28.29 -5.64 -30.62
C GLY A 5 28.81 -4.29 -30.09
N THR A 6 28.48 -3.21 -30.78
CA THR A 6 28.88 -1.84 -30.40
C THR A 6 28.07 -1.35 -29.19
N PRO A 7 28.71 -0.83 -28.13
CA PRO A 7 27.99 -0.28 -26.98
C PRO A 7 27.15 0.95 -27.39
N VAL A 8 25.92 1.02 -26.89
CA VAL A 8 25.02 2.16 -27.07
C VAL A 8 24.59 2.68 -25.70
N ASN A 9 24.68 3.99 -25.50
CA ASN A 9 24.14 4.64 -24.32
C ASN A 9 22.62 4.79 -24.46
N VAL A 10 21.88 4.27 -23.49
CA VAL A 10 20.41 4.35 -23.46
C VAL A 10 19.97 5.17 -22.25
N ILE A 11 18.99 6.05 -22.46
CA ILE A 11 18.25 6.69 -21.38
C ILE A 11 17.04 5.81 -21.11
N THR A 12 16.84 5.42 -19.85
CA THR A 12 15.73 4.56 -19.44
C THR A 12 14.75 5.33 -18.56
N ASN A 13 13.51 4.86 -18.47
CA ASN A 13 12.52 5.39 -17.53
C ASN A 13 12.67 4.76 -16.13
N SER A 14 13.91 4.50 -15.71
CA SER A 14 14.25 3.91 -14.42
C SER A 14 14.92 4.97 -13.56
N PHE A 15 14.41 5.18 -12.35
CA PHE A 15 14.95 6.15 -11.39
C PHE A 15 15.67 5.44 -10.26
N LEU A 16 16.84 5.95 -9.86
CA LEU A 16 17.59 5.43 -8.74
C LEU A 16 16.87 5.73 -7.42
N ILE A 17 16.57 4.69 -6.65
CA ILE A 17 16.08 4.84 -5.27
C ILE A 17 17.26 5.33 -4.40
N LYS A 18 17.24 6.61 -4.02
CA LYS A 18 18.35 7.24 -3.28
C LYS A 18 18.43 6.85 -1.81
N SER A 19 17.32 6.42 -1.21
CA SER A 19 17.24 6.07 0.20
C SER A 19 16.20 4.99 0.44
N LEU A 20 16.57 3.99 1.23
CA LEU A 20 15.68 2.90 1.63
C LEU A 20 14.98 3.22 2.95
N PRO A 21 13.84 2.58 3.25
CA PRO A 21 13.20 2.71 4.55
C PRO A 21 14.15 2.27 5.67
N THR A 22 14.34 3.14 6.66
CA THR A 22 15.22 2.89 7.81
C THR A 22 14.48 2.32 9.01
N ARG A 23 13.16 2.19 8.94
CA ARG A 23 12.30 1.70 10.01
C ARG A 23 11.93 0.24 9.79
N THR A 24 11.76 -0.49 10.89
CA THR A 24 11.14 -1.81 10.88
C THR A 24 9.65 -1.69 10.68
N TYR A 25 9.07 -2.54 9.83
CA TYR A 25 7.63 -2.61 9.61
C TYR A 25 7.06 -3.95 10.07
N TYR A 26 5.88 -3.89 10.65
CA TYR A 26 5.08 -5.03 11.09
C TYR A 26 3.90 -5.21 10.15
N GLN A 27 3.62 -6.47 9.78
CA GLN A 27 2.55 -6.83 8.88
C GLN A 27 1.33 -7.34 9.66
N TYR A 28 0.17 -6.80 9.31
CA TYR A 28 -1.11 -7.11 9.89
C TYR A 28 -2.09 -7.58 8.81
N ASP A 29 -2.97 -8.47 9.21
CA ASP A 29 -4.13 -8.90 8.47
C ASP A 29 -5.33 -8.04 8.89
N VAL A 30 -6.05 -7.50 7.92
CA VAL A 30 -7.21 -6.63 8.11
C VAL A 30 -8.35 -7.06 7.20
N PHE A 31 -9.60 -6.94 7.69
CA PHE A 31 -10.80 -7.43 7.00
C PHE A 31 -10.74 -8.95 6.71
N ALA A 32 -10.71 -9.77 7.76
CA ALA A 32 -10.88 -11.22 7.63
C ALA A 32 -12.25 -11.63 8.22
N PRO A 33 -13.26 -12.01 7.40
CA PRO A 33 -13.26 -12.07 5.93
C PRO A 33 -13.35 -10.70 5.26
N ALA A 34 -12.90 -10.62 4.01
CA ALA A 34 -12.78 -9.35 3.29
C ALA A 34 -14.15 -8.79 2.87
N ASP A 35 -14.39 -7.51 3.15
CA ASP A 35 -15.52 -6.80 2.53
C ASP A 35 -15.30 -6.78 1.01
N PRO A 36 -16.29 -7.14 0.17
CA PRO A 36 -16.07 -7.29 -1.27
C PRO A 36 -15.74 -5.98 -2.00
N LYS A 37 -15.99 -4.80 -1.41
CA LYS A 37 -15.83 -3.50 -2.09
C LYS A 37 -14.49 -2.82 -1.74
N PRO A 38 -13.49 -2.78 -2.65
CA PRO A 38 -12.16 -2.24 -2.35
C PRO A 38 -12.16 -0.76 -1.94
N GLN A 39 -12.94 0.07 -2.63
CA GLN A 39 -13.08 1.49 -2.31
C GLN A 39 -13.61 1.72 -0.89
N LYS A 40 -14.55 0.86 -0.45
CA LYS A 40 -15.09 0.91 0.90
C LYS A 40 -14.01 0.57 1.92
N ARG A 41 -13.23 -0.49 1.70
CA ARG A 41 -12.11 -0.86 2.58
C ARG A 41 -11.11 0.29 2.72
N GLN A 42 -10.72 0.91 1.62
CA GLN A 42 -9.79 2.06 1.62
C GLN A 42 -10.34 3.22 2.45
N ARG A 43 -11.61 3.59 2.25
CA ARG A 43 -12.27 4.67 2.99
C ARG A 43 -12.35 4.36 4.48
N LEU A 44 -12.69 3.13 4.85
CA LEU A 44 -12.79 2.71 6.25
C LEU A 44 -11.44 2.73 6.94
N ILE A 45 -10.38 2.20 6.32
CA ILE A 45 -9.02 2.28 6.87
C ILE A 45 -8.56 3.73 6.97
N HIS A 46 -8.83 4.57 5.97
CA HIS A 46 -8.50 5.99 6.04
C HIS A 46 -9.18 6.65 7.25
N ALA A 47 -10.50 6.49 7.40
CA ALA A 47 -11.24 7.03 8.55
C ALA A 47 -10.74 6.49 9.90
N LEU A 48 -10.38 5.21 9.94
CA LEU A 48 -9.81 4.58 11.13
C LEU A 48 -8.49 5.25 11.55
N GLN A 49 -7.60 5.50 10.58
CA GLN A 49 -6.29 6.09 10.82
C GLN A 49 -6.33 7.61 11.06
N THR A 50 -7.27 8.34 10.47
CA THR A 50 -7.30 9.81 10.55
C THR A 50 -8.26 10.37 11.58
N THR A 51 -9.36 9.67 11.85
CA THR A 51 -10.50 10.24 12.58
C THR A 51 -10.80 9.46 13.85
N VAL A 52 -10.87 8.13 13.79
CA VAL A 52 -11.35 7.33 14.92
C VAL A 52 -10.23 6.96 15.90
N TYR A 53 -9.09 6.47 15.40
CA TYR A 53 -7.96 6.06 16.22
C TYR A 53 -6.62 6.71 15.79
N PRO A 54 -6.56 8.04 15.61
CA PRO A 54 -5.33 8.69 15.11
C PRO A 54 -4.11 8.48 16.02
N HIS A 55 -4.32 8.25 17.31
CA HIS A 55 -3.24 7.96 18.27
C HIS A 55 -2.65 6.55 18.13
N VAL A 56 -3.46 5.58 17.65
CA VAL A 56 -3.01 4.21 17.36
C VAL A 56 -2.19 4.22 16.08
N PHE A 57 -2.71 4.88 15.04
CA PHE A 57 -2.11 4.94 13.70
C PHE A 57 -1.26 6.20 13.50
N ASN A 58 -0.40 6.50 14.47
CA ASN A 58 0.61 7.54 14.35
C ASN A 58 2.01 6.96 14.65
N PRO A 59 2.90 6.85 13.66
CA PRO A 59 2.73 7.26 12.26
C PRO A 59 1.70 6.39 11.51
N ARG A 60 1.13 6.93 10.42
CA ARG A 60 0.13 6.23 9.59
C ARG A 60 0.67 4.91 9.05
N ALA A 61 -0.17 3.89 9.09
CA ALA A 61 0.07 2.60 8.48
C ALA A 61 -0.25 2.60 6.97
N VAL A 62 0.46 1.76 6.24
CA VAL A 62 0.34 1.57 4.79
C VAL A 62 -0.61 0.41 4.52
N TYR A 63 -1.70 0.67 3.81
CA TYR A 63 -2.68 -0.34 3.47
C TYR A 63 -2.56 -0.73 1.99
N ASP A 64 -2.60 -2.03 1.70
CA ASP A 64 -2.47 -2.57 0.34
C ASP A 64 -3.76 -2.44 -0.50
N GLY A 65 -4.86 -2.00 0.10
CA GLY A 65 -6.17 -1.93 -0.55
C GLY A 65 -6.98 -3.23 -0.50
N ASN A 66 -6.44 -4.29 0.08
CA ASN A 66 -7.08 -5.60 0.16
C ASN A 66 -7.14 -6.20 1.56
N ARG A 67 -6.02 -6.71 2.08
CA ARG A 67 -5.99 -7.51 3.32
C ARG A 67 -4.77 -7.19 4.19
N LEU A 68 -3.74 -6.55 3.64
CA LEU A 68 -2.50 -6.32 4.37
C LEU A 68 -2.34 -4.86 4.78
N LEU A 69 -2.01 -4.67 6.05
CA LEU A 69 -1.66 -3.38 6.63
C LEU A 69 -0.24 -3.45 7.19
N TYR A 70 0.60 -2.48 6.84
CA TYR A 70 1.98 -2.37 7.29
C TYR A 70 2.14 -1.16 8.19
N SER A 71 2.67 -1.34 9.39
CA SER A 71 2.90 -0.23 10.33
C SER A 71 4.33 -0.24 10.83
N SER A 72 4.94 0.95 10.97
CA SER A 72 6.26 1.06 11.62
C SER A 72 6.18 1.07 13.15
N LYS A 73 4.96 1.05 13.71
CA LYS A 73 4.67 0.94 15.15
C LYS A 73 3.87 -0.33 15.38
N VAL A 74 4.11 -1.01 16.50
CA VAL A 74 3.26 -2.13 16.91
C VAL A 74 1.87 -1.60 17.24
N ILE A 75 0.88 -2.15 16.54
CA ILE A 75 -0.56 -2.00 16.80
C ILE A 75 -1.03 -3.25 17.54
N ASP A 76 -1.86 -3.06 18.56
CA ASP A 76 -2.45 -4.16 19.31
C ASP A 76 -3.47 -4.91 18.45
N THR A 77 -3.40 -6.24 18.48
CA THR A 77 -4.39 -7.09 17.82
C THR A 77 -5.74 -6.90 18.50
N GLY A 78 -6.79 -6.64 17.73
CA GLY A 78 -8.11 -6.39 18.28
C GLY A 78 -9.14 -6.01 17.22
N VAL A 79 -10.35 -5.71 17.70
CA VAL A 79 -11.45 -5.23 16.88
C VAL A 79 -11.54 -3.72 17.02
N TYR A 80 -11.46 -3.03 15.89
CA TYR A 80 -11.54 -1.58 15.81
C TYR A 80 -12.80 -1.18 15.06
N ARG A 81 -13.66 -0.38 15.70
CA ARG A 81 -14.98 -0.05 15.17
C ARG A 81 -14.98 1.32 14.50
N VAL A 82 -15.54 1.42 13.30
CA VAL A 82 -15.61 2.66 12.51
C VAL A 82 -16.95 2.79 11.81
N HIS A 83 -17.51 4.00 11.80
CA HIS A 83 -18.72 4.25 11.04
C HIS A 83 -18.37 4.65 9.60
N GLY A 84 -19.16 4.20 8.62
CA GLY A 84 -18.86 4.48 7.21
C GLY A 84 -18.84 5.98 6.89
N SER A 85 -19.81 6.75 7.39
CA SER A 85 -20.04 8.16 7.02
C SER A 85 -20.02 9.15 8.20
N ASN A 86 -20.72 8.86 9.30
CA ASN A 86 -20.81 9.71 10.48
C ASN A 86 -20.24 9.04 11.73
N GLN A 87 -19.07 9.48 12.21
CA GLN A 87 -18.46 8.92 13.43
C GLN A 87 -19.22 9.24 14.73
N ASN A 88 -20.17 10.19 14.69
CA ASN A 88 -21.01 10.57 15.84
C ASN A 88 -22.37 9.87 15.84
N ALA A 89 -22.60 8.90 14.94
CA ALA A 89 -23.86 8.16 14.90
C ALA A 89 -24.08 7.38 16.21
N ALA A 90 -25.34 7.10 16.55
CA ALA A 90 -25.67 6.25 17.70
C ALA A 90 -25.01 4.86 17.53
N LYS A 91 -24.62 4.20 18.63
CA LYS A 91 -23.83 2.95 18.59
C LYS A 91 -24.55 1.77 17.92
N ASP A 92 -25.87 1.84 17.87
CA ASP A 92 -26.79 0.90 17.26
C ASP A 92 -27.23 1.31 15.85
N ALA A 93 -26.82 2.49 15.38
CA ALA A 93 -27.14 2.95 14.03
C ALA A 93 -26.54 2.05 12.94
N GLN A 94 -27.23 1.95 11.82
CA GLN A 94 -26.71 1.24 10.66
C GLN A 94 -25.50 1.96 10.08
N GLY A 95 -24.44 1.20 9.74
CA GLY A 95 -23.24 1.74 9.09
C GLY A 95 -21.98 1.69 9.94
N TRP A 96 -22.05 1.13 11.15
CA TRP A 96 -20.87 0.70 11.90
C TRP A 96 -20.27 -0.57 11.32
N TYR A 97 -18.94 -0.60 11.25
CA TYR A 97 -18.14 -1.73 10.80
C TYR A 97 -17.07 -2.06 11.83
N ASP A 98 -16.96 -3.34 12.14
CA ASP A 98 -15.92 -3.90 13.00
C ASP A 98 -14.78 -4.41 12.14
N ILE A 99 -13.60 -3.81 12.30
CA ILE A 99 -12.39 -4.17 11.58
C ILE A 99 -11.48 -4.92 12.53
N THR A 100 -11.37 -6.23 12.33
CA THR A 100 -10.37 -7.03 13.02
C THR A 100 -9.00 -6.75 12.43
N ILE A 101 -8.06 -6.36 13.29
CA ILE A 101 -6.65 -6.20 12.95
C ILE A 101 -5.89 -7.27 13.73
N SER A 102 -5.17 -8.14 13.04
CA SER A 102 -4.35 -9.17 13.68
C SER A 102 -2.93 -9.19 13.12
N ARG A 103 -1.95 -9.29 14.00
CA ARG A 103 -0.55 -9.40 13.56
C ARG A 103 -0.35 -10.74 12.85
N THR A 104 0.23 -10.69 11.65
CA THR A 104 0.57 -11.91 10.92
C THR A 104 1.74 -12.64 11.58
N ALA A 105 1.87 -13.95 11.33
CA ALA A 105 3.02 -14.74 11.78
C ALA A 105 4.33 -14.39 11.03
N GLY A 106 4.27 -13.47 10.05
CA GLY A 106 5.43 -13.02 9.29
C GLY A 106 6.44 -12.29 10.16
N GLN A 107 7.72 -12.49 9.83
CA GLN A 107 8.80 -11.76 10.48
C GLN A 107 8.71 -10.26 10.17
N PRO A 108 9.09 -9.37 11.12
CA PRO A 108 9.16 -7.94 10.85
C PRO A 108 10.08 -7.65 9.65
N ILE A 109 9.66 -6.71 8.81
CA ILE A 109 10.43 -6.27 7.65
C ILE A 109 11.43 -5.25 8.16
N VAL A 110 12.67 -5.68 8.32
CA VAL A 110 13.78 -4.83 8.78
C VAL A 110 14.55 -4.25 7.58
N PRO A 111 15.19 -3.08 7.73
CA PRO A 111 15.98 -2.45 6.65
C PRO A 111 17.04 -3.38 6.03
N ALA A 112 17.63 -4.26 6.85
CA ALA A 112 18.62 -5.24 6.39
C ALA A 112 18.06 -6.20 5.32
N ASN A 113 16.76 -6.53 5.36
CA ASN A 113 16.12 -7.39 4.37
C ASN A 113 16.01 -6.68 3.01
N VAL A 114 15.78 -5.37 3.02
CA VAL A 114 15.73 -4.53 1.82
C VAL A 114 17.13 -4.40 1.20
N ASN A 115 18.17 -4.25 2.02
CA ASN A 115 19.55 -4.20 1.55
C ASN A 115 19.99 -5.52 0.92
N LYS A 116 19.59 -6.67 1.50
CA LYS A 116 19.89 -7.99 0.93
C LYS A 116 19.28 -8.16 -0.47
N LEU A 117 18.03 -7.73 -0.67
CA LEU A 117 17.37 -7.75 -1.98
C LEU A 117 18.18 -6.93 -3.03
N MET A 118 18.58 -5.71 -2.68
CA MET A 118 19.25 -4.78 -3.60
C MET A 118 20.69 -5.19 -3.93
N LEU A 119 21.42 -5.76 -2.97
CA LEU A 119 22.86 -6.05 -3.12
C LEU A 119 23.16 -7.46 -3.61
N LYS A 120 22.30 -8.45 -3.28
CA LYS A 120 22.58 -9.86 -3.57
C LYS A 120 21.67 -10.49 -4.62
N GLY A 121 20.54 -9.84 -4.94
CA GLY A 121 19.57 -10.38 -5.91
C GLY A 121 18.90 -11.69 -5.48
N GLU A 122 19.03 -12.09 -4.21
CA GLU A 122 18.44 -13.33 -3.69
C GLU A 122 16.95 -13.13 -3.42
N ALA A 123 16.09 -13.85 -4.16
CA ALA A 123 14.65 -13.83 -3.97
C ALA A 123 14.24 -14.81 -2.85
N THR A 124 14.17 -14.32 -1.61
CA THR A 124 13.55 -15.01 -0.47
C THR A 124 12.12 -14.50 -0.18
N VAL A 125 11.36 -15.20 0.67
CA VAL A 125 10.03 -14.77 1.12
C VAL A 125 10.09 -13.37 1.79
N GLU A 126 11.13 -13.12 2.56
CA GLU A 126 11.37 -11.83 3.23
C GLU A 126 11.66 -10.72 2.22
N THR A 127 12.46 -11.01 1.19
CA THR A 127 12.76 -10.02 0.14
C THR A 127 11.54 -9.72 -0.75
N THR A 128 10.66 -10.70 -0.97
CA THR A 128 9.38 -10.52 -1.68
C THR A 128 8.45 -9.62 -0.88
N THR A 129 8.33 -9.86 0.43
CA THR A 129 7.51 -9.04 1.33
C THR A 129 8.07 -7.61 1.43
N ALA A 130 9.39 -7.47 1.51
CA ALA A 130 10.07 -6.17 1.47
C ALA A 130 9.84 -5.43 0.14
N THR A 131 9.84 -6.14 -0.99
CA THR A 131 9.54 -5.57 -2.32
C THR A 131 8.11 -5.03 -2.38
N ASN A 132 7.13 -5.80 -1.88
CA ASN A 132 5.74 -5.36 -1.83
C ASN A 132 5.59 -4.12 -0.95
N LEU A 133 6.25 -4.08 0.22
CA LEU A 133 6.25 -2.90 1.08
C LEU A 133 6.86 -1.67 0.38
N LEU A 134 7.98 -1.82 -0.32
CA LEU A 134 8.58 -0.72 -1.09
C LEU A 134 7.65 -0.21 -2.19
N GLN A 135 7.02 -1.13 -2.94
CA GLN A 135 6.02 -0.78 -3.95
C GLN A 135 4.87 0.02 -3.32
N LEU A 136 4.39 -0.41 -2.15
CA LEU A 136 3.32 0.30 -1.43
C LEU A 136 3.75 1.66 -0.90
N LEU A 137 4.94 1.80 -0.31
CA LEU A 137 5.46 3.09 0.16
C LEU A 137 5.63 4.11 -0.97
N LEU A 138 6.09 3.67 -2.14
CA LEU A 138 6.24 4.52 -3.32
C LEU A 138 4.89 4.92 -3.94
N THR A 139 3.87 4.07 -3.79
CA THR A 139 2.53 4.29 -4.36
C THR A 139 1.55 4.94 -3.38
N GLN A 140 1.88 4.98 -2.08
CA GLN A 140 0.94 5.40 -1.03
C GLN A 140 0.39 6.80 -1.24
N ASN A 141 1.24 7.75 -1.62
CA ASN A 141 0.82 9.14 -1.88
C ASN A 141 -0.19 9.19 -3.04
N LYS A 142 0.05 8.42 -4.11
CA LYS A 142 -0.82 8.38 -5.30
C LYS A 142 -2.09 7.55 -5.13
N ASN A 143 -2.04 6.46 -4.37
CA ASN A 143 -3.22 5.65 -4.04
C ASN A 143 -4.19 6.38 -3.11
N GLN A 144 -3.72 7.38 -2.37
CA GLN A 144 -4.56 8.24 -1.55
C GLN A 144 -5.34 9.27 -2.38
N ASP A 145 -4.77 9.74 -3.50
CA ASP A 145 -5.39 10.74 -4.39
C ASP A 145 -6.26 10.11 -5.50
N SER A 146 -5.92 8.89 -5.95
CA SER A 146 -6.63 8.18 -7.03
C SER A 146 -6.79 6.68 -6.74
N PRO A 147 -7.79 6.26 -5.94
CA PRO A 147 -8.04 4.85 -5.68
C PRO A 147 -8.47 4.12 -6.97
N ASN A 148 -7.85 2.97 -7.26
CA ASN A 148 -8.17 1.99 -8.34
C ASN A 148 -7.36 2.03 -9.66
N THR A 149 -6.06 2.28 -9.65
CA THR A 149 -5.28 2.13 -10.90
C THR A 149 -4.12 1.13 -10.83
N GLY A 150 -4.03 0.36 -9.75
CA GLY A 150 -3.14 -0.81 -9.63
C GLY A 150 -1.65 -0.45 -9.70
N ARG A 151 -1.14 -0.22 -10.92
CA ARG A 151 0.24 0.20 -11.24
C ARG A 151 0.34 1.35 -12.25
N ALA A 152 -0.77 1.73 -12.89
CA ALA A 152 -0.86 2.93 -13.72
C ALA A 152 -1.49 4.05 -12.88
N TYR A 153 -1.35 5.30 -13.29
CA TYR A 153 -2.11 6.41 -12.71
C TYR A 153 -2.53 7.34 -13.84
N TYR A 154 -3.80 7.74 -13.84
CA TYR A 154 -4.34 8.68 -14.81
C TYR A 154 -4.65 9.99 -14.09
N ILE A 155 -4.11 11.09 -14.59
CA ILE A 155 -4.37 12.43 -14.09
C ILE A 155 -5.48 13.03 -14.97
N PRO A 156 -6.48 13.74 -14.41
CA PRO A 156 -7.57 14.32 -15.20
C PRO A 156 -7.13 15.37 -16.22
N ASP A 157 -5.98 16.00 -16.01
CA ASP A 157 -5.42 17.01 -16.91
C ASP A 157 -4.85 16.38 -18.17
N GLY A 158 -5.35 16.81 -19.33
CA GLY A 158 -4.86 16.37 -20.64
C GLY A 158 -5.64 15.21 -21.27
N LYS A 159 -6.92 15.00 -20.93
CA LYS A 159 -7.78 14.07 -21.69
C LYS A 159 -7.81 14.45 -23.16
N GLN A 160 -7.12 13.68 -23.99
CA GLN A 160 -7.21 13.80 -25.44
C GLN A 160 -8.44 12.98 -25.90
N GLN A 161 -9.43 13.67 -26.46
CA GLN A 161 -10.57 13.02 -27.11
C GLN A 161 -10.03 12.27 -28.32
N LEU A 162 -10.03 10.93 -28.27
CA LEU A 162 -9.75 10.11 -29.44
C LEU A 162 -10.95 10.27 -30.38
N ARG A 163 -10.83 11.16 -31.36
CA ARG A 163 -11.76 11.29 -32.47
C ARG A 163 -11.65 10.00 -33.29
N GLY A 164 -12.59 9.08 -33.09
CA GLY A 164 -12.81 7.98 -34.00
C GLY A 164 -13.51 8.51 -35.23
N ASP A 165 -12.75 8.77 -36.31
CA ASP A 165 -13.33 8.84 -37.65
C ASP A 165 -13.70 7.41 -38.04
N GLY A 166 -14.99 7.08 -37.94
CA GLY A 166 -15.57 5.94 -38.63
C GLY A 166 -15.76 6.29 -40.10
N GLY A 167 -14.99 5.63 -40.96
CA GLY A 167 -15.29 5.46 -42.38
C GLY A 167 -15.94 4.10 -42.60
#